data_AF-M2Y3V6-F1
#
_entry.id   AF-M2Y3V6-F1
#
_cell.length_a   1.000
_cell.length_b   1.000
_cell.length_c   1.000
_cell.angle_alpha   90.00
_cell.angle_beta   90.00
_cell.angle_gamma   90.00
#
_symmetry.space_group_name_H-M   'P 1'
#
loop_
_entity.id
_entity.type
_entity.pdbx_description
1 polymer ?
#
loop_
_entity_poly.entity_id
_entity_poly.type
_entity_poly.pdbx_seq_one_letter_code
_entity_poly.pdbx_strand_id
1 'polypeptide(L)'
;MQTTGEPQWVNSPPQSPIADSKTLSALEKAGVVFSAHVRQSFRLHPSDFTGELIRLLDDLSTETHSISALVNEGSEHIQYGYVGNSLNAEFVTQQLYHALSHDGYACVFLFKDHPKPYTCPSNMPHGDYVICLSPLEYDLLCPQQSICGTIFSVYERKSPTGLPGRSIDLQQCAKEQIAAGYCLYSSTTTFFYTMGNGVYEFLLHPVAKQYFQSPSYRLQVPQTETLWGERSYIRNCEGFAREVASHVLQENEKTFHTGSLIGDFDSVLRMGGVLLARNVHFLCEAAPLAYIMEQANGQAVTSLGKRILDIEVGNDPHKKIDIVMGNFSIHKV
;
A
#
# COMPACT_ATOMS: atom_id res chain seq x y z
N MET A 1 47.57 -16.70 -38.68
CA MET A 1 46.94 -15.62 -37.89
C MET A 1 45.43 -15.82 -37.98
N GLN A 2 44.83 -16.54 -37.04
CA GLN A 2 43.37 -16.60 -36.91
C GLN A 2 42.95 -15.32 -36.18
N THR A 3 42.23 -14.46 -36.88
CA THR A 3 41.48 -13.36 -36.29
C THR A 3 40.42 -13.99 -35.39
N THR A 4 40.61 -13.93 -34.08
CA THR A 4 39.58 -14.23 -33.09
C THR A 4 38.46 -13.21 -33.29
N GLY A 5 37.42 -13.60 -34.03
CA GLY A 5 36.23 -12.76 -34.22
C GLY A 5 35.60 -12.47 -32.86
N GLU A 6 35.36 -11.20 -32.57
CA GLU A 6 34.64 -10.80 -31.36
C GLU A 6 33.30 -11.53 -31.29
N PRO A 7 32.87 -11.98 -30.10
CA PRO A 7 31.58 -12.62 -29.95
C PRO A 7 30.46 -11.68 -30.42
N GLN A 8 29.58 -12.18 -31.28
CA GLN A 8 28.37 -11.46 -31.64
C GLN A 8 27.39 -11.49 -30.48
N TRP A 9 27.21 -10.33 -29.83
CA TRP A 9 26.24 -10.15 -28.76
C TRP A 9 24.83 -10.05 -29.33
N VAL A 10 23.94 -10.91 -28.86
CA VAL A 10 22.50 -10.83 -29.17
C VAL A 10 21.83 -10.09 -28.02
N ASN A 11 21.24 -8.92 -28.31
CA ASN A 11 20.58 -8.06 -27.31
C ASN A 11 19.05 -8.25 -27.27
N SER A 12 18.52 -9.27 -27.96
CA SER A 12 17.11 -9.63 -27.94
C SER A 12 16.83 -10.81 -27.00
N PRO A 13 15.67 -10.86 -26.32
CA PRO A 13 15.30 -12.01 -25.49
C PRO A 13 15.26 -13.31 -26.32
N PRO A 14 15.43 -14.48 -25.67
CA PRO A 14 15.35 -15.75 -26.37
C PRO A 14 13.97 -15.91 -27.02
N GLN A 15 13.95 -16.13 -28.33
CA GLN A 15 12.71 -16.34 -29.06
C GLN A 15 12.12 -17.70 -28.70
N SER A 16 10.91 -17.71 -28.16
CA SER A 16 10.14 -18.94 -28.00
C SER A 16 9.61 -19.38 -29.37
N PRO A 17 9.80 -20.64 -29.79
CA PRO A 17 9.25 -21.13 -31.05
C PRO A 17 7.72 -21.26 -31.06
N ILE A 18 7.05 -21.04 -29.93
CA ILE A 18 5.62 -21.35 -29.72
C ILE A 18 4.79 -20.12 -29.28
N ALA A 19 5.42 -19.06 -28.76
CA ALA A 19 4.68 -17.96 -28.14
C ALA A 19 4.48 -16.78 -29.10
N ASP A 20 3.24 -16.34 -29.27
CA ASP A 20 2.93 -15.07 -29.90
C ASP A 20 3.42 -13.89 -29.04
N SER A 21 3.47 -12.67 -29.60
CA SER A 21 4.05 -11.50 -28.91
C SER A 21 3.34 -11.14 -27.60
N LYS A 22 2.03 -11.43 -27.47
CA LYS A 22 1.27 -11.21 -26.24
C LYS A 22 1.68 -12.20 -25.16
N THR A 23 1.81 -13.48 -25.53
CA THR A 23 2.23 -14.57 -24.64
C THR A 23 3.66 -14.37 -24.16
N LEU A 24 4.56 -13.88 -25.02
CA LEU A 24 5.94 -13.51 -24.63
C LEU A 24 5.97 -12.39 -23.59
N SER A 25 5.19 -11.32 -23.77
CA SER A 25 5.15 -10.22 -22.78
C SER A 25 4.56 -10.65 -21.43
N ALA A 26 3.64 -11.63 -21.45
CA ALA A 26 3.07 -12.22 -20.23
C ALA A 26 4.07 -13.15 -19.53
N LEU A 27 4.85 -13.93 -20.30
CA LEU A 27 5.90 -14.81 -19.80
C LEU A 27 7.09 -14.04 -19.20
N GLU A 28 7.53 -12.96 -19.84
CA GLU A 28 8.59 -12.08 -19.31
C GLU A 28 8.20 -11.46 -17.96
N LYS A 29 6.93 -11.06 -17.81
CA LYS A 29 6.40 -10.46 -16.58
C LYS A 29 6.13 -11.50 -15.49
N ALA A 30 5.73 -12.71 -15.85
CA ALA A 30 5.52 -13.81 -14.92
C ALA A 30 6.81 -14.29 -14.21
N GLY A 31 7.99 -13.88 -14.70
CA GLY A 31 9.29 -14.23 -14.09
C GLY A 31 9.84 -13.20 -13.09
N VAL A 32 9.24 -12.01 -12.98
CA VAL A 32 9.80 -10.94 -12.14
C VAL A 32 9.23 -11.02 -10.72
N VAL A 33 10.08 -11.38 -9.77
CA VAL A 33 9.76 -11.34 -8.34
C VAL A 33 9.86 -9.92 -7.79
N PHE A 34 9.07 -9.60 -6.75
CA PHE A 34 9.03 -8.29 -6.11
C PHE A 34 10.44 -7.74 -5.79
N SER A 35 11.29 -8.51 -5.11
CA SER A 35 12.65 -8.07 -4.76
C SER A 35 13.53 -7.75 -5.97
N ALA A 36 13.36 -8.46 -7.09
CA ALA A 36 14.05 -8.17 -8.33
C ALA A 36 13.56 -6.86 -8.96
N HIS A 37 12.25 -6.63 -8.95
CA HIS A 37 11.66 -5.39 -9.42
C HIS A 37 12.12 -4.19 -8.57
N VAL A 38 12.09 -4.28 -7.24
CA VAL A 38 12.57 -3.21 -6.35
C VAL A 38 14.03 -2.86 -6.64
N ARG A 39 14.92 -3.87 -6.72
CA ARG A 39 16.34 -3.65 -7.07
C ARG A 39 16.51 -2.95 -8.41
N GLN A 40 15.72 -3.33 -9.42
CA GLN A 40 15.76 -2.68 -10.73
C GLN A 40 15.29 -1.21 -10.65
N SER A 41 14.19 -0.95 -9.96
CA SER A 41 13.63 0.39 -9.77
C SER A 41 14.62 1.34 -9.09
N PHE A 42 15.31 0.86 -8.04
CA PHE A 42 16.40 1.60 -7.38
C PHE A 42 17.59 1.88 -8.29
N ARG A 43 17.98 0.92 -9.13
CA ARG A 43 19.09 1.12 -10.06
C ARG A 43 18.81 2.25 -11.06
N LEU A 44 17.54 2.44 -11.42
CA LEU A 44 17.10 3.50 -12.33
C LEU A 44 16.96 4.85 -11.60
N HIS A 45 16.56 4.84 -10.33
CA HIS A 45 16.36 6.05 -9.52
C HIS A 45 16.98 5.86 -8.13
N PRO A 46 18.30 6.06 -7.97
CA PRO A 46 18.97 5.83 -6.69
C PRO A 46 18.51 6.89 -5.67
N SER A 47 17.81 6.45 -4.63
CA SER A 47 17.46 7.27 -3.45
C SER A 47 18.18 6.81 -2.18
N ASP A 48 18.60 5.54 -2.13
CA ASP A 48 19.34 4.94 -1.03
C ASP A 48 20.57 4.19 -1.56
N PHE A 49 21.75 4.52 -1.05
CA PHE A 49 23.02 3.89 -1.42
C PHE A 49 23.45 2.76 -0.49
N THR A 50 22.83 2.61 0.69
CA THR A 50 23.06 1.48 1.61
C THR A 50 22.25 0.25 1.19
N GLY A 51 21.14 0.48 0.49
CA GLY A 51 20.18 -0.55 0.07
C GLY A 51 19.33 -1.07 1.22
N GLU A 52 19.30 -0.37 2.34
CA GLU A 52 18.49 -0.68 3.51
C GLU A 52 17.00 -0.53 3.20
N LEU A 53 16.60 0.44 2.37
CA LEU A 53 15.20 0.57 1.94
C LEU A 53 14.73 -0.63 1.12
N ILE A 54 15.62 -1.19 0.27
CA ILE A 54 15.31 -2.39 -0.51
C ILE A 54 15.04 -3.57 0.42
N ARG A 55 15.88 -3.75 1.43
CA ARG A 55 15.75 -4.84 2.41
C ARG A 55 14.49 -4.65 3.26
N LEU A 56 14.23 -3.43 3.71
CA LEU A 56 13.02 -3.11 4.46
C LEU A 56 11.73 -3.40 3.67
N LEU A 57 11.71 -3.08 2.37
CA LEU A 57 10.59 -3.43 1.50
C LEU A 57 10.47 -4.94 1.30
N ASP A 58 11.59 -5.66 1.22
CA ASP A 58 11.63 -7.13 1.11
C ASP A 58 11.07 -7.78 2.39
N ASP A 59 11.43 -7.25 3.57
CA ASP A 59 10.90 -7.69 4.88
C ASP A 59 9.38 -7.48 4.96
N LEU A 60 8.88 -6.29 4.54
CA LEU A 60 7.44 -6.03 4.43
C LEU A 60 6.74 -7.02 3.50
N SER A 61 7.35 -7.35 2.36
CA SER A 61 6.78 -8.35 1.45
C SER A 61 6.77 -9.76 2.08
N THR A 62 7.83 -10.12 2.80
CA THR A 62 7.95 -11.43 3.45
C THR A 62 6.92 -11.58 4.57
N GLU A 63 6.73 -10.55 5.39
CA GLU A 63 5.76 -10.58 6.48
C GLU A 63 4.32 -10.57 6.01
N THR A 64 3.98 -9.80 4.97
CA THR A 64 2.62 -9.83 4.41
C THR A 64 2.29 -11.20 3.78
N HIS A 65 3.29 -11.92 3.25
CA HIS A 65 3.11 -13.32 2.87
C HIS A 65 2.79 -14.21 4.10
N SER A 66 3.53 -14.06 5.20
CA SER A 66 3.27 -14.81 6.43
C SER A 66 1.88 -14.52 7.01
N ILE A 67 1.46 -13.25 7.03
CA ILE A 67 0.12 -12.83 7.46
C ILE A 67 -0.96 -13.43 6.55
N SER A 68 -0.75 -13.46 5.23
CA SER A 68 -1.68 -14.11 4.29
C SER A 68 -1.91 -15.58 4.62
N ALA A 69 -0.86 -16.33 5.00
CA ALA A 69 -1.02 -17.72 5.42
C ALA A 69 -1.94 -17.83 6.65
N LEU A 70 -1.74 -16.97 7.64
CA LEU A 70 -2.57 -16.93 8.85
C LEU A 70 -4.02 -16.52 8.58
N VAL A 71 -4.25 -15.57 7.67
CA VAL A 71 -5.60 -15.17 7.24
C VAL A 71 -6.32 -16.36 6.60
N ASN A 72 -5.62 -17.10 5.73
CA ASN A 72 -6.19 -18.26 5.06
C ASN A 72 -6.49 -19.41 6.02
N GLU A 73 -5.59 -19.73 6.96
CA GLU A 73 -5.80 -20.75 8.00
C GLU A 73 -6.89 -20.32 8.99
N GLY A 74 -6.93 -19.05 9.35
CA GLY A 74 -7.90 -18.47 10.27
C GLY A 74 -9.33 -18.40 9.73
N SER A 75 -9.49 -18.40 8.41
CA SER A 75 -10.81 -18.38 7.74
C SER A 75 -11.69 -19.60 8.08
N GLU A 76 -11.10 -20.72 8.51
CA GLU A 76 -11.85 -21.92 8.90
C GLU A 76 -12.34 -21.87 10.37
N HIS A 77 -11.72 -21.08 11.26
CA HIS A 77 -11.94 -21.19 12.71
C HIS A 77 -11.91 -19.90 13.56
N ILE A 78 -11.87 -18.69 12.99
CA ILE A 78 -11.59 -17.47 13.79
C ILE A 78 -12.72 -16.42 13.76
N GLN A 79 -13.16 -16.02 14.96
CA GLN A 79 -13.78 -14.73 15.24
C GLN A 79 -12.66 -13.69 15.42
N TYR A 80 -12.51 -12.74 14.50
CA TYR A 80 -11.58 -11.63 14.74
C TYR A 80 -12.10 -10.82 15.95
N GLY A 81 -11.27 -10.69 16.99
CA GLY A 81 -11.59 -9.87 18.18
C GLY A 81 -11.90 -10.61 19.48
N TYR A 82 -11.63 -11.91 19.63
CA TYR A 82 -11.75 -12.61 20.92
C TYR A 82 -10.40 -12.99 21.53
N VAL A 83 -10.24 -12.75 22.83
CA VAL A 83 -9.05 -13.09 23.63
C VAL A 83 -8.76 -14.59 23.53
N GLY A 84 -7.63 -14.94 22.88
CA GLY A 84 -7.17 -16.29 22.55
C GLY A 84 -6.22 -16.25 21.33
N ASN A 85 -5.70 -17.40 20.86
CA ASN A 85 -4.85 -17.57 19.67
C ASN A 85 -5.57 -17.23 18.33
N SER A 86 -6.35 -16.15 18.30
CA SER A 86 -7.09 -15.67 17.12
C SER A 86 -6.27 -14.60 16.38
N LEU A 87 -6.26 -14.66 15.05
CA LEU A 87 -5.69 -13.60 14.21
C LEU A 87 -6.46 -12.29 14.46
N ASN A 88 -5.74 -11.25 14.87
CA ASN A 88 -6.29 -9.92 15.12
C ASN A 88 -5.20 -8.85 14.89
N ALA A 89 -5.59 -7.57 14.93
CA ALA A 89 -4.70 -6.45 14.68
C ALA A 89 -3.50 -6.40 15.66
N GLU A 90 -3.68 -6.75 16.93
CA GLU A 90 -2.60 -6.79 17.93
C GLU A 90 -1.56 -7.86 17.58
N PHE A 91 -2.01 -9.07 17.24
CA PHE A 91 -1.13 -10.16 16.82
C PHE A 91 -0.30 -9.77 15.60
N VAL A 92 -0.96 -9.22 14.56
CA VAL A 92 -0.27 -8.79 13.34
C VAL A 92 0.69 -7.63 13.63
N THR A 93 0.33 -6.72 14.54
CA THR A 93 1.23 -5.64 14.98
C THR A 93 2.50 -6.18 15.62
N GLN A 94 2.38 -7.13 16.55
CA GLN A 94 3.54 -7.72 17.22
C GLN A 94 4.44 -8.44 16.21
N GLN A 95 3.86 -9.20 15.29
CA GLN A 95 4.62 -9.90 14.25
C GLN A 95 5.39 -8.90 13.36
N LEU A 96 4.71 -7.88 12.82
CA LEU A 96 5.35 -6.85 12.00
C LEU A 96 6.43 -6.09 12.77
N TYR A 97 6.18 -5.73 14.03
CA TYR A 97 7.18 -5.07 14.86
C TYR A 97 8.43 -5.94 15.04
N HIS A 98 8.26 -7.22 15.39
CA HIS A 98 9.39 -8.13 15.59
C HIS A 98 10.22 -8.33 14.33
N ALA A 99 9.56 -8.50 13.17
CA ALA A 99 10.25 -8.66 11.90
C ALA A 99 10.98 -7.39 11.47
N LEU A 100 10.28 -6.24 11.45
CA LEU A 100 10.84 -5.00 10.90
C LEU A 100 11.84 -4.31 11.84
N SER A 101 11.78 -4.58 13.15
CA SER A 101 12.77 -4.07 14.11
C SER A 101 14.02 -4.93 14.21
N HIS A 102 13.99 -6.15 13.67
CA HIS A 102 15.10 -7.10 13.75
C HIS A 102 16.36 -6.61 13.03
N ASP A 103 16.22 -5.92 11.89
CA ASP A 103 17.38 -5.46 11.14
C ASP A 103 17.78 -4.02 11.47
N GLY A 104 16.88 -3.29 12.14
CA GLY A 104 17.14 -1.92 12.60
C GLY A 104 17.19 -0.86 11.50
N TYR A 105 16.62 -1.12 10.32
CA TYR A 105 16.56 -0.13 9.23
C TYR A 105 15.68 1.09 9.55
N ALA A 106 14.71 0.93 10.46
CA ALA A 106 13.83 2.02 10.88
C ALA A 106 14.24 2.60 12.25
N CYS A 107 13.97 3.88 12.44
CA CYS A 107 14.11 4.55 13.74
C CYS A 107 12.79 4.65 14.51
N VAL A 108 11.65 4.65 13.80
CA VAL A 108 10.29 4.78 14.35
C VAL A 108 9.32 3.85 13.61
N PHE A 109 8.44 3.21 14.39
CA PHE A 109 7.26 2.49 13.91
C PHE A 109 6.00 3.12 14.51
N LEU A 110 5.08 3.57 13.65
CA LEU A 110 3.75 4.00 14.04
C LEU A 110 2.74 2.94 13.62
N PHE A 111 1.98 2.42 14.57
CA PHE A 111 0.90 1.47 14.29
C PHE A 111 -0.45 2.14 14.55
N LYS A 112 -1.41 1.97 13.63
CA LYS A 112 -2.74 2.59 13.70
C LYS A 112 -3.41 2.40 15.07
N ASP A 113 -3.33 1.18 15.60
CA ASP A 113 -4.09 0.76 16.78
C ASP A 113 -3.30 0.89 18.11
N HIS A 114 -2.08 1.44 18.07
CA HIS A 114 -1.26 1.65 19.26
C HIS A 114 -1.05 3.13 19.55
N PRO A 115 -1.31 3.60 20.79
CA PRO A 115 -1.34 5.03 21.11
C PRO A 115 0.04 5.71 21.14
N LYS A 116 1.11 4.92 21.13
CA LYS A 116 2.49 5.43 21.16
C LYS A 116 3.28 4.82 20.01
N PRO A 117 4.12 5.62 19.34
CA PRO A 117 5.08 5.07 18.40
C PRO A 117 6.13 4.23 19.13
N TYR A 118 6.65 3.24 18.42
CA TYR A 118 7.72 2.36 18.87
C TYR A 118 9.04 2.78 18.23
N THR A 119 10.14 2.43 18.88
CA THR A 119 11.49 2.48 18.32
C THR A 119 12.09 1.08 18.36
N CYS A 120 13.17 0.84 17.62
CA CYS A 120 13.90 -0.41 17.74
C CYS A 120 14.33 -0.70 19.20
N PRO A 121 14.48 -1.98 19.58
CA PRO A 121 15.10 -2.38 20.84
C PRO A 121 16.48 -1.74 21.02
N SER A 122 16.90 -1.50 22.26
CA SER A 122 18.15 -0.78 22.56
C SER A 122 19.43 -1.50 22.10
N ASN A 123 19.35 -2.79 21.80
CA ASN A 123 20.44 -3.61 21.26
C ASN A 123 20.48 -3.65 19.73
N MET A 124 19.56 -2.97 19.05
CA MET A 124 19.49 -2.88 17.58
C MET A 124 19.90 -1.48 17.11
N PRO A 125 20.43 -1.35 15.88
CA PRO A 125 20.67 -0.05 15.30
C PRO A 125 19.34 0.68 15.05
N HIS A 126 19.40 2.01 15.04
CA HIS A 126 18.31 2.87 14.61
C HIS A 126 18.68 3.51 13.28
N GLY A 127 18.16 2.93 12.21
CA GLY A 127 18.41 3.35 10.84
C GLY A 127 17.69 4.63 10.45
N ASP A 128 17.56 4.83 9.15
CA ASP A 128 17.21 6.11 8.55
C ASP A 128 15.76 6.17 8.03
N TYR A 129 14.93 5.19 8.37
CA TYR A 129 13.53 5.13 7.94
C TYR A 129 12.52 5.29 9.06
N VAL A 130 11.33 5.74 8.70
CA VAL A 130 10.14 5.81 9.54
C VAL A 130 9.05 5.02 8.86
N ILE A 131 8.39 4.13 9.60
CA ILE A 131 7.35 3.26 9.05
C ILE A 131 6.02 3.55 9.75
N CYS A 132 4.97 3.84 8.97
CA CYS A 132 3.60 3.95 9.45
C CYS A 132 2.77 2.79 8.90
N LEU A 133 2.03 2.10 9.76
CA LEU A 133 1.36 0.83 9.44
C LEU A 133 -0.10 0.84 9.90
N SER A 134 -0.99 0.38 9.03
CA SER A 134 -2.28 -0.21 9.39
C SER A 134 -2.12 -1.73 9.30
N PRO A 135 -1.86 -2.43 10.42
CA PRO A 135 -1.39 -3.82 10.41
C PRO A 135 -2.40 -4.80 9.81
N LEU A 136 -3.67 -4.64 10.21
CA LEU A 136 -4.78 -5.44 9.72
C LEU A 136 -6.03 -4.56 9.67
N GLU A 137 -6.40 -4.10 8.48
CA GLU A 137 -7.64 -3.39 8.18
C GLU A 137 -8.69 -4.40 7.69
N TYR A 138 -9.88 -4.38 8.29
CA TYR A 138 -10.96 -5.32 8.03
C TYR A 138 -12.30 -4.75 8.52
N ASP A 139 -13.41 -5.35 8.09
CA ASP A 139 -14.75 -4.98 8.57
C ASP A 139 -14.92 -5.40 10.04
N LEU A 140 -14.99 -4.43 10.95
CA LEU A 140 -15.23 -4.66 12.38
C LEU A 140 -16.62 -5.23 12.67
N LEU A 141 -17.61 -4.97 11.82
CA LEU A 141 -18.99 -5.43 11.96
C LEU A 141 -19.17 -6.85 11.41
N CYS A 142 -18.41 -7.21 10.40
CA CYS A 142 -18.41 -8.55 9.82
C CYS A 142 -16.99 -9.12 9.76
N PRO A 143 -16.36 -9.40 10.92
CA PRO A 143 -14.99 -9.89 10.96
C PRO A 143 -14.79 -11.17 10.15
N GLN A 144 -15.83 -12.00 9.99
CA GLN A 144 -15.78 -13.24 9.21
C GLN A 144 -15.73 -13.02 7.69
N GLN A 145 -15.89 -11.78 7.20
CA GLN A 145 -15.76 -11.48 5.76
C GLN A 145 -14.30 -11.44 5.32
N SER A 146 -14.08 -11.83 4.07
CA SER A 146 -12.80 -12.28 3.55
C SER A 146 -11.85 -11.17 3.07
N ILE A 147 -12.28 -9.91 3.02
CA ILE A 147 -11.44 -8.81 2.52
C ILE A 147 -10.83 -8.06 3.69
N CYS A 148 -9.55 -8.33 3.93
CA CYS A 148 -8.73 -7.58 4.88
C CYS A 148 -7.38 -7.23 4.25
N GLY A 149 -6.55 -6.47 4.95
CA GLY A 149 -5.24 -6.12 4.42
C GLY A 149 -4.33 -5.34 5.35
N THR A 150 -3.11 -5.12 4.88
CA THR A 150 -2.09 -4.33 5.57
C THR A 150 -1.77 -3.11 4.73
N ILE A 151 -1.71 -1.92 5.31
CA ILE A 151 -1.31 -0.68 4.62
C ILE A 151 -0.03 -0.17 5.26
N PHE A 152 0.92 0.31 4.45
CA PHE A 152 2.18 0.85 4.93
C PHE A 152 2.61 2.10 4.19
N SER A 153 3.38 2.93 4.90
CA SER A 153 4.06 4.12 4.40
C SER A 153 5.47 4.16 4.96
N VAL A 154 6.43 4.57 4.12
CA VAL A 154 7.83 4.75 4.50
C VAL A 154 8.23 6.20 4.24
N TYR A 155 8.88 6.81 5.22
CA TYR A 155 9.51 8.14 5.13
C TYR A 155 10.98 8.04 5.50
N GLU A 156 11.75 9.04 5.08
CA GLU A 156 13.11 9.25 5.58
C GLU A 156 13.07 9.88 6.98
N ARG A 157 14.07 9.56 7.78
CA ARG A 157 14.30 10.14 9.09
C ARG A 157 14.62 11.64 8.98
N LYS A 158 14.10 12.44 9.92
CA LYS A 158 14.42 13.88 10.07
C LYS A 158 15.33 14.16 11.27
N SER A 159 15.27 13.33 12.31
CA SER A 159 16.12 13.43 13.50
C SER A 159 17.55 12.93 13.22
N PRO A 160 18.55 13.26 14.06
CA PRO A 160 19.93 12.82 13.86
C PRO A 160 20.09 11.29 13.87
N THR A 161 20.83 10.73 12.91
CA THR A 161 21.02 9.28 12.73
C THR A 161 21.70 8.60 13.93
N GLY A 162 21.52 7.28 14.08
CA GLY A 162 22.16 6.47 15.12
C GLY A 162 21.56 6.61 16.53
N LEU A 163 20.53 7.43 16.72
CA LEU A 163 19.76 7.55 17.96
C LEU A 163 18.34 6.98 17.78
N PRO A 164 17.59 6.72 18.86
CA PRO A 164 16.15 6.49 18.75
C PRO A 164 15.46 7.65 18.02
N GLY A 165 14.45 7.31 17.23
CA GLY A 165 13.65 8.31 16.54
C GLY A 165 12.89 9.23 17.51
N ARG A 166 12.47 10.38 17.03
CA ARG A 166 11.84 11.46 17.78
C ARG A 166 10.51 11.83 17.16
N SER A 167 9.69 12.62 17.89
CA SER A 167 8.39 13.05 17.38
C SER A 167 8.47 13.75 16.02
N ILE A 168 9.52 14.55 15.77
CA ILE A 168 9.75 15.23 14.48
C ILE A 168 9.77 14.28 13.27
N ASP A 169 10.17 13.02 13.49
CA ASP A 169 10.18 11.99 12.44
C ASP A 169 8.76 11.60 11.98
N LEU A 170 7.72 11.91 12.77
CA LEU A 170 6.31 11.72 12.40
C LEU A 170 5.61 13.02 11.97
N GLN A 171 6.30 14.17 12.03
CA GLN A 171 5.75 15.49 11.70
C GLN A 171 6.09 15.91 10.28
N GLN A 172 6.11 14.93 9.38
CA GLN A 172 6.50 15.09 7.98
C GLN A 172 5.27 15.43 7.13
N CYS A 173 5.48 16.12 6.02
CA CYS A 173 4.41 16.37 5.06
C CYS A 173 4.08 15.05 4.34
N ALA A 174 2.80 14.77 4.05
CA ALA A 174 2.41 13.50 3.43
C ALA A 174 3.07 13.23 2.06
N LYS A 175 3.48 14.26 1.31
CA LYS A 175 4.26 14.08 0.06
C LYS A 175 5.71 13.61 0.26
N GLU A 176 6.23 13.61 1.49
CA GLU A 176 7.61 13.18 1.79
C GLU A 176 7.76 11.66 1.88
N GLN A 177 6.68 10.91 1.62
CA GLN A 177 6.73 9.46 1.49
C GLN A 177 7.67 9.05 0.36
N ILE A 178 8.62 8.16 0.67
CA ILE A 178 9.54 7.59 -0.33
C ILE A 178 9.03 6.27 -0.88
N ALA A 179 8.19 5.57 -0.11
CA ALA A 179 7.46 4.40 -0.55
C ALA A 179 6.13 4.28 0.20
N ALA A 180 5.13 3.71 -0.47
CA ALA A 180 3.88 3.33 0.15
C ALA A 180 3.32 2.09 -0.54
N GLY A 181 2.50 1.34 0.17
CA GLY A 181 1.86 0.16 -0.40
C GLY A 181 0.78 -0.40 0.48
N TYR A 182 0.10 -1.41 -0.06
CA TYR A 182 -0.85 -2.21 0.69
C TYR A 182 -0.82 -3.65 0.21
N CYS A 183 -1.11 -4.57 1.11
CA CYS A 183 -1.37 -5.97 0.79
C CYS A 183 -2.85 -6.27 1.02
N LEU A 184 -3.52 -6.77 0.00
CA LEU A 184 -4.90 -7.21 0.05
C LEU A 184 -4.94 -8.73 0.25
N TYR A 185 -5.50 -9.16 1.38
CA TYR A 185 -5.81 -10.56 1.66
C TYR A 185 -7.27 -10.79 1.25
N SER A 186 -7.46 -11.45 0.10
CA SER A 186 -8.77 -11.77 -0.45
C SER A 186 -8.74 -13.19 -1.06
N SER A 187 -9.61 -13.48 -2.04
CA SER A 187 -9.52 -14.71 -2.85
C SER A 187 -8.14 -14.95 -3.46
N THR A 188 -7.40 -13.86 -3.71
CA THR A 188 -5.97 -13.89 -4.01
C THR A 188 -5.26 -12.87 -3.14
N THR A 189 -4.06 -13.20 -2.66
CA THR A 189 -3.22 -12.23 -1.95
C THR A 189 -2.44 -11.41 -2.96
N THR A 190 -2.63 -10.08 -2.90
CA THR A 190 -2.03 -9.14 -3.84
C THR A 190 -1.29 -8.05 -3.09
N PHE A 191 -0.03 -7.84 -3.43
CA PHE A 191 0.81 -6.78 -2.89
C PHE A 191 0.92 -5.65 -3.91
N PHE A 192 0.58 -4.43 -3.47
CA PHE A 192 0.66 -3.23 -4.28
C PHE A 192 1.63 -2.26 -3.65
N TYR A 193 2.45 -1.61 -4.47
CA TYR A 193 3.36 -0.60 -3.95
C TYR A 193 3.73 0.46 -4.98
N THR A 194 4.25 1.58 -4.46
CA THR A 194 4.84 2.65 -5.24
C THR A 194 6.08 3.21 -4.55
N MET A 195 7.00 3.72 -5.36
CA MET A 195 8.14 4.56 -4.96
C MET A 195 8.12 5.90 -5.73
N GLY A 196 6.94 6.38 -6.10
CA GLY A 196 6.78 7.65 -6.82
C GLY A 196 6.85 7.57 -8.35
N ASN A 197 6.97 6.37 -8.91
CA ASN A 197 7.08 6.12 -10.36
C ASN A 197 5.98 5.19 -10.90
N GLY A 198 4.76 5.35 -10.38
CA GLY A 198 3.61 4.50 -10.68
C GLY A 198 3.32 3.45 -9.60
N VAL A 199 2.20 2.77 -9.75
CA VAL A 199 1.75 1.70 -8.83
C VAL A 199 1.92 0.36 -9.51
N TYR A 200 2.57 -0.56 -8.80
CA TYR A 200 2.87 -1.91 -9.27
C TYR A 200 2.09 -2.94 -8.47
N GLU A 201 1.58 -3.95 -9.16
CA GLU A 201 0.80 -5.06 -8.61
C GLU A 201 1.61 -6.36 -8.66
N PHE A 202 1.62 -7.10 -7.55
CA PHE A 202 2.24 -8.42 -7.46
C PHE A 202 1.29 -9.42 -6.83
N LEU A 203 1.22 -10.62 -7.41
CA LEU A 203 0.39 -11.71 -6.93
C LEU A 203 1.24 -12.71 -6.15
N LEU A 204 0.75 -13.11 -4.98
CA LEU A 204 1.40 -14.15 -4.19
C LEU A 204 1.24 -15.51 -4.86
N HIS A 205 2.35 -16.15 -5.20
CA HIS A 205 2.33 -17.50 -5.74
C HIS A 205 2.13 -18.53 -4.62
N PRO A 206 1.11 -19.41 -4.68
CA PRO A 206 0.72 -20.27 -3.57
C PRO A 206 1.78 -21.30 -3.15
N VAL A 207 2.60 -21.77 -4.11
CA VAL A 207 3.69 -22.73 -3.88
C VAL A 207 5.05 -22.06 -3.61
N ALA A 208 5.49 -21.17 -4.50
CA ALA A 208 6.79 -20.49 -4.35
C ALA A 208 6.85 -19.52 -3.16
N LYS A 209 5.71 -19.11 -2.61
CA LYS A 209 5.62 -18.18 -1.48
C LYS A 209 6.34 -16.84 -1.74
N GLN A 210 6.29 -16.40 -2.99
CA GLN A 210 6.89 -15.16 -3.46
C GLN A 210 5.85 -14.36 -4.26
N TYR A 211 6.00 -13.05 -4.23
CA TYR A 211 5.21 -12.12 -5.02
C TYR A 211 5.78 -11.99 -6.43
N PHE A 212 4.98 -12.33 -7.43
CA PHE A 212 5.33 -12.20 -8.84
C PHE A 212 4.56 -11.05 -9.48
N GLN A 213 5.23 -10.31 -10.35
CA GLN A 213 4.65 -9.14 -10.99
C GLN A 213 3.42 -9.52 -11.83
N SER A 214 2.33 -8.80 -11.62
CA SER A 214 1.12 -8.95 -12.40
C SER A 214 1.38 -8.59 -13.87
N PRO A 215 0.75 -9.29 -14.85
CA PRO A 215 0.82 -8.90 -16.26
C PRO A 215 0.39 -7.45 -16.52
N SER A 216 -0.55 -6.95 -15.70
CA SER A 216 -1.04 -5.57 -15.65
C SER A 216 -0.15 -4.73 -14.71
N TYR A 217 1.09 -4.51 -15.12
CA TYR A 217 2.18 -4.10 -14.22
C TYR A 217 2.14 -2.66 -13.70
N ARG A 218 1.45 -1.73 -14.37
CA ARG A 218 1.35 -0.32 -13.92
C ARG A 218 -0.10 0.10 -13.90
N LEU A 219 -0.65 0.24 -12.70
CA LEU A 219 -2.06 0.55 -12.51
C LEU A 219 -2.36 2.01 -12.85
N GLN A 220 -3.55 2.19 -13.40
CA GLN A 220 -4.15 3.46 -13.75
C GLN A 220 -5.62 3.34 -13.37
N VAL A 221 -6.11 4.27 -12.55
CA VAL A 221 -7.49 4.23 -12.07
C VAL A 221 -8.41 4.41 -13.29
N PRO A 222 -9.32 3.47 -13.60
CA PRO A 222 -10.28 3.65 -14.68
C PRO A 222 -11.25 4.80 -14.41
N GLN A 223 -11.73 5.47 -15.45
CA GLN A 223 -12.79 6.48 -15.30
C GLN A 223 -14.16 5.80 -15.35
N THR A 224 -14.81 5.72 -14.19
CA THR A 224 -16.19 5.23 -14.07
C THR A 224 -16.95 6.11 -13.08
N GLU A 225 -18.25 6.25 -13.28
CA GLU A 225 -19.13 6.99 -12.38
C GLU A 225 -19.69 6.02 -11.34
N THR A 226 -18.87 5.59 -10.37
CA THR A 226 -19.30 4.66 -9.31
C THR A 226 -18.90 5.21 -7.96
N LEU A 227 -19.81 5.21 -6.99
CA LEU A 227 -19.52 5.65 -5.64
C LEU A 227 -19.20 4.45 -4.74
N TRP A 228 -18.08 4.52 -4.03
CA TRP A 228 -17.63 3.52 -3.06
C TRP A 228 -17.64 4.15 -1.66
N GLY A 229 -18.16 3.41 -0.68
CA GLY A 229 -18.12 3.83 0.72
C GLY A 229 -19.41 3.56 1.48
N GLU A 230 -19.34 3.76 2.80
CA GLU A 230 -20.45 3.47 3.68
C GLU A 230 -21.68 4.34 3.34
N ARG A 231 -22.83 3.70 3.09
CA ARG A 231 -24.08 4.39 2.70
C ARG A 231 -24.47 5.50 3.67
N SER A 232 -24.25 5.31 4.97
CA SER A 232 -24.63 6.31 5.98
C SER A 232 -23.72 7.54 5.92
N TYR A 233 -22.44 7.38 5.56
CA TYR A 233 -21.54 8.51 5.34
C TYR A 233 -21.89 9.22 4.03
N ILE A 234 -22.10 8.50 2.93
CA ILE A 234 -22.47 9.08 1.63
C ILE A 234 -23.71 9.99 1.75
N ARG A 235 -24.74 9.56 2.50
CA ARG A 235 -25.97 10.37 2.70
C ARG A 235 -25.74 11.64 3.53
N ASN A 236 -24.81 11.60 4.48
CA ASN A 236 -24.63 12.64 5.49
C ASN A 236 -23.37 13.48 5.27
N CYS A 237 -22.54 13.16 4.29
CA CYS A 237 -21.35 13.92 3.98
C CYS A 237 -21.70 15.37 3.64
N GLU A 238 -20.74 16.26 3.84
CA GLU A 238 -20.87 17.71 3.69
C GLU A 238 -19.70 18.26 2.89
N GLY A 239 -19.79 19.55 2.54
CA GLY A 239 -18.76 20.25 1.76
C GLY A 239 -18.46 19.57 0.43
N PHE A 240 -17.19 19.51 0.08
CA PHE A 240 -16.72 18.97 -1.19
C PHE A 240 -17.10 17.49 -1.38
N ALA A 241 -17.10 16.68 -0.32
CA ALA A 241 -17.55 15.28 -0.40
C ALA A 241 -19.01 15.17 -0.86
N ARG A 242 -19.91 16.05 -0.38
CA ARG A 242 -21.31 16.07 -0.82
C ARG A 242 -21.43 16.45 -2.29
N GLU A 243 -20.67 17.46 -2.72
CA GLU A 243 -20.69 17.92 -4.11
C GLU A 243 -20.26 16.79 -5.05
N VAL A 244 -19.14 16.12 -4.75
CA VAL A 244 -18.64 14.97 -5.54
C VAL A 244 -19.64 13.81 -5.52
N ALA A 245 -20.15 13.43 -4.35
CA ALA A 245 -21.13 12.34 -4.25
C ALA A 245 -22.40 12.65 -5.06
N SER A 246 -22.90 13.88 -5.00
CA SER A 246 -24.09 14.30 -5.74
C SER A 246 -23.85 14.24 -7.24
N HIS A 247 -22.69 14.67 -7.71
CA HIS A 247 -22.32 14.61 -9.12
C HIS A 247 -22.27 13.17 -9.64
N VAL A 248 -21.54 12.29 -8.95
CA VAL A 248 -21.41 10.88 -9.34
C VAL A 248 -22.77 10.17 -9.34
N LEU A 249 -23.62 10.44 -8.33
CA LEU A 249 -24.94 9.83 -8.23
C LEU A 249 -25.94 10.35 -9.28
N GLN A 250 -25.77 11.58 -9.78
CA GLN A 250 -26.57 12.11 -10.89
C GLN A 250 -26.25 11.41 -12.20
N GLU A 251 -24.99 11.09 -12.44
CA GLU A 251 -24.55 10.35 -13.63
C GLU A 251 -24.87 8.85 -13.53
N ASN A 252 -24.74 8.28 -12.33
CA ASN A 252 -24.98 6.86 -12.10
C ASN A 252 -25.29 6.55 -10.63
N GLU A 253 -26.49 6.05 -10.35
CA GLU A 253 -27.00 5.78 -9.00
C GLU A 253 -26.33 4.56 -8.29
N LYS A 254 -25.17 4.09 -8.77
CA LYS A 254 -24.48 2.92 -8.23
C LYS A 254 -23.60 3.30 -7.05
N THR A 255 -23.96 2.76 -5.89
CA THR A 255 -23.16 2.81 -4.66
C THR A 255 -22.78 1.41 -4.19
N PHE A 256 -21.50 1.17 -3.95
CA PHE A 256 -20.97 -0.07 -3.39
C PHE A 256 -20.22 0.19 -2.08
N HIS A 257 -20.10 -0.86 -1.27
CA HIS A 257 -19.29 -0.88 -0.07
C HIS A 257 -18.89 -2.32 0.20
N THR A 258 -17.60 -2.59 0.32
CA THR A 258 -17.07 -3.94 0.57
C THR A 258 -17.02 -4.30 2.06
N GLY A 259 -17.31 -3.35 2.96
CA GLY A 259 -17.21 -3.53 4.41
C GLY A 259 -15.89 -3.02 5.01
N SER A 260 -14.87 -2.74 4.19
CA SER A 260 -13.55 -2.33 4.65
C SER A 260 -12.97 -1.21 3.79
N LEU A 261 -12.15 -0.33 4.37
CA LEU A 261 -11.54 0.78 3.66
C LEU A 261 -10.64 0.28 2.52
N ILE A 262 -9.85 -0.76 2.80
CA ILE A 262 -8.89 -1.30 1.83
C ILE A 262 -9.60 -1.98 0.66
N GLY A 263 -10.73 -2.65 0.91
CA GLY A 263 -11.51 -3.30 -0.14
C GLY A 263 -12.19 -2.28 -1.07
N ASP A 264 -12.75 -1.21 -0.50
CA ASP A 264 -13.32 -0.12 -1.30
C ASP A 264 -12.23 0.62 -2.09
N PHE A 265 -11.06 0.85 -1.48
CA PHE A 265 -9.92 1.47 -2.16
C PHE A 265 -9.41 0.60 -3.32
N ASP A 266 -9.20 -0.70 -3.11
CA ASP A 266 -8.79 -1.63 -4.16
C ASP A 266 -9.79 -1.65 -5.31
N SER A 267 -11.08 -1.62 -4.98
CA SER A 267 -12.15 -1.56 -5.96
C SER A 267 -12.10 -0.27 -6.80
N VAL A 268 -11.85 0.89 -6.18
CA VAL A 268 -11.61 2.14 -6.94
C VAL A 268 -10.37 1.99 -7.83
N LEU A 269 -9.27 1.47 -7.31
CA LEU A 269 -8.02 1.35 -8.06
C LEU A 269 -8.19 0.47 -9.32
N ARG A 270 -8.99 -0.60 -9.23
CA ARG A 270 -9.20 -1.57 -10.31
C ARG A 270 -10.38 -1.27 -11.22
N MET A 271 -11.48 -0.75 -10.68
CA MET A 271 -12.75 -0.58 -11.39
C MET A 271 -13.09 0.89 -11.66
N GLY A 272 -12.35 1.82 -11.08
CA GLY A 272 -12.65 3.24 -11.13
C GLY A 272 -13.76 3.65 -10.16
N GLY A 273 -14.07 4.94 -10.21
CA GLY A 273 -15.07 5.55 -9.34
C GLY A 273 -14.43 6.47 -8.30
N VAL A 274 -15.21 6.76 -7.27
CA VAL A 274 -14.85 7.65 -6.18
C VAL A 274 -15.15 6.97 -4.85
N LEU A 275 -14.14 6.89 -3.99
CA LEU A 275 -14.22 6.46 -2.60
C LEU A 275 -14.50 7.66 -1.69
N LEU A 276 -15.55 7.55 -0.90
CA LEU A 276 -15.83 8.41 0.26
C LEU A 276 -15.67 7.59 1.54
N ALA A 277 -14.72 7.97 2.38
CA ALA A 277 -14.55 7.37 3.70
C ALA A 277 -14.38 8.44 4.78
N ARG A 278 -14.76 8.09 6.01
CA ARG A 278 -14.69 8.98 7.18
C ARG A 278 -13.84 8.37 8.28
N ASN A 279 -13.32 9.20 9.18
CA ASN A 279 -12.54 8.79 10.34
C ASN A 279 -11.32 7.90 9.99
N VAL A 280 -10.68 8.17 8.84
CA VAL A 280 -9.52 7.41 8.34
C VAL A 280 -8.25 7.88 9.04
N HIS A 281 -7.40 6.96 9.51
CA HIS A 281 -6.16 7.33 10.19
C HIS A 281 -5.18 7.98 9.22
N PHE A 282 -4.73 9.21 9.50
CA PHE A 282 -4.01 10.02 8.52
C PHE A 282 -2.69 9.38 8.07
N LEU A 283 -1.74 9.16 8.98
CA LEU A 283 -0.42 8.63 8.64
C LEU A 283 -0.42 7.17 8.19
N CYS A 284 -1.25 6.33 8.82
CA CYS A 284 -1.25 4.88 8.58
C CYS A 284 -2.17 4.44 7.43
N GLU A 285 -3.12 5.27 6.99
CA GLU A 285 -4.11 4.90 5.97
C GLU A 285 -4.27 6.00 4.91
N ALA A 286 -4.70 7.21 5.28
CA ALA A 286 -5.05 8.23 4.28
C ALA A 286 -3.85 8.69 3.45
N ALA A 287 -2.70 8.94 4.08
CA ALA A 287 -1.48 9.39 3.41
C ALA A 287 -0.91 8.33 2.44
N PRO A 288 -0.71 7.05 2.82
CA PRO A 288 -0.25 6.02 1.89
C PRO A 288 -1.23 5.75 0.76
N LEU A 289 -2.53 5.67 1.07
CA LEU A 289 -3.55 5.46 0.03
C LEU A 289 -3.64 6.65 -0.94
N ALA A 290 -3.47 7.88 -0.46
CA ALA A 290 -3.40 9.06 -1.32
C ALA A 290 -2.18 9.03 -2.25
N TYR A 291 -1.02 8.61 -1.74
CA TYR A 291 0.19 8.52 -2.54
C TYR A 291 0.02 7.50 -3.68
N ILE A 292 -0.54 6.33 -3.37
CA ILE A 292 -0.86 5.30 -4.35
C ILE A 292 -1.88 5.80 -5.37
N MET A 293 -2.96 6.45 -4.91
CA MET A 293 -4.01 6.97 -5.79
C MET A 293 -3.47 7.98 -6.82
N GLU A 294 -2.67 8.95 -6.38
CA GLU A 294 -2.05 9.93 -7.29
C GLU A 294 -1.05 9.28 -8.25
N GLN A 295 -0.30 8.27 -7.79
CA GLN A 295 0.62 7.50 -8.64
C GLN A 295 -0.11 6.63 -9.69
N ALA A 296 -1.39 6.35 -9.47
CA ALA A 296 -2.29 5.71 -10.43
C ALA A 296 -3.12 6.72 -11.25
N ASN A 297 -2.71 8.00 -11.28
CA ASN A 297 -3.37 9.11 -11.96
C ASN A 297 -4.78 9.45 -11.47
N GLY A 298 -5.14 9.01 -10.26
CA GLY A 298 -6.32 9.48 -9.55
C GLY A 298 -6.06 10.75 -8.75
N GLN A 299 -7.06 11.19 -7.99
CA GLN A 299 -6.98 12.31 -7.07
C GLN A 299 -7.28 11.86 -5.65
N ALA A 300 -6.67 12.52 -4.67
CA ALA A 300 -6.87 12.24 -3.26
C ALA A 300 -6.95 13.55 -2.46
N VAL A 301 -8.14 13.86 -1.97
CA VAL A 301 -8.43 15.08 -1.22
C VAL A 301 -9.19 14.77 0.07
N THR A 302 -9.14 15.68 1.04
CA THR A 302 -10.03 15.63 2.21
C THR A 302 -11.48 15.84 1.78
N SER A 303 -12.44 15.54 2.65
CA SER A 303 -13.85 15.91 2.45
C SER A 303 -14.10 17.41 2.25
N LEU A 304 -13.10 18.27 2.51
CA LEU A 304 -13.11 19.71 2.29
C LEU A 304 -12.37 20.15 1.00
N GLY A 305 -11.92 19.20 0.16
CA GLY A 305 -11.25 19.50 -1.12
C GLY A 305 -9.76 19.83 -1.02
N LYS A 306 -9.15 19.81 0.17
CA LYS A 306 -7.68 19.96 0.32
C LYS A 306 -6.95 18.68 -0.14
N ARG A 307 -5.95 18.80 -1.01
CA ARG A 307 -5.08 17.68 -1.42
C ARG A 307 -4.39 17.04 -0.21
N ILE A 308 -4.51 15.70 -0.09
CA ILE A 308 -4.04 14.96 1.08
C ILE A 308 -2.51 15.02 1.19
N LEU A 309 -1.79 14.92 0.07
CA LEU A 309 -0.33 14.95 0.07
C LEU A 309 0.28 16.31 0.46
N ASP A 310 -0.52 17.39 0.47
CA ASP A 310 -0.10 18.74 0.91
C ASP A 310 -0.47 19.03 2.37
N ILE A 311 -0.86 18.00 3.15
CA ILE A 311 -1.17 18.14 4.57
C ILE A 311 0.09 17.90 5.41
N GLU A 312 0.37 18.88 6.26
CA GLU A 312 1.28 18.74 7.40
C GLU A 312 0.59 17.95 8.52
N VAL A 313 1.21 16.89 9.03
CA VAL A 313 0.66 16.03 10.10
C VAL A 313 0.40 16.85 11.38
N GLY A 314 1.32 17.76 11.72
CA GLY A 314 1.30 18.46 13.00
C GLY A 314 1.73 17.55 14.16
N ASN A 315 1.28 17.84 15.37
CA ASN A 315 1.74 17.14 16.59
C ASN A 315 0.98 15.85 16.92
N ASP A 316 -0.11 15.54 16.21
CA ASP A 316 -0.94 14.37 16.46
C ASP A 316 -0.69 13.29 15.40
N PRO A 317 0.14 12.26 15.69
CA PRO A 317 0.40 11.18 14.74
C PRO A 317 -0.83 10.30 14.50
N HIS A 318 -1.84 10.34 15.37
CA HIS A 318 -3.08 9.57 15.28
C HIS A 318 -4.28 10.36 14.74
N LYS A 319 -4.01 11.54 14.17
CA LYS A 319 -5.01 12.38 13.53
C LYS A 319 -5.86 11.56 12.54
N LYS A 320 -7.17 11.75 12.59
CA LYS A 320 -8.11 11.16 11.62
C LYS A 320 -8.65 12.22 10.67
N ILE A 321 -8.91 11.84 9.44
CA ILE A 321 -9.53 12.70 8.43
C ILE A 321 -10.60 11.95 7.64
N ASP A 322 -11.49 12.72 7.04
CA ASP A 322 -12.43 12.23 6.03
C ASP A 322 -11.83 12.46 4.64
N ILE A 323 -11.99 11.48 3.75
CA ILE A 323 -11.30 11.42 2.47
C ILE A 323 -12.28 11.27 1.30
N VAL A 324 -11.85 11.80 0.16
CA VAL A 324 -12.43 11.61 -1.16
C VAL A 324 -11.29 11.22 -2.10
N MET A 325 -11.32 10.01 -2.66
CA MET A 325 -10.25 9.48 -3.51
C MET A 325 -10.81 8.82 -4.77
N GLY A 326 -10.07 8.88 -5.88
CA GLY A 326 -10.46 8.23 -7.13
C GLY A 326 -10.42 9.18 -8.32
N ASN A 327 -11.30 8.95 -9.30
CA ASN A 327 -11.38 9.78 -10.48
C ASN A 327 -12.60 10.70 -10.41
N PHE A 328 -12.36 11.98 -10.17
CA PHE A 328 -13.36 13.05 -10.23
C PHE A 328 -12.72 14.32 -10.78
N SER A 329 -13.50 15.19 -11.42
CA SER A 329 -13.00 16.47 -11.93
C SER A 329 -13.38 17.59 -10.97
N ILE A 330 -12.40 18.16 -10.26
CA ILE A 330 -12.61 19.33 -9.36
C ILE A 330 -13.26 20.51 -10.13
N HIS A 331 -13.07 20.61 -11.45
CA HIS A 331 -13.64 21.67 -12.29
C HIS A 331 -15.05 21.39 -12.83
N LYS A 332 -15.60 20.19 -12.61
CA LYS A 332 -16.97 19.82 -13.04
C LYS A 332 -17.94 19.68 -11.87
N VAL A 333 -17.43 19.76 -10.64
CA VAL A 333 -18.17 19.58 -9.39
C VAL A 333 -18.53 20.94 -8.81
#